data_AF-A0A1I1CX62-F1
#
_entry.id   AF-A0A1I1CX62-F1
#
_cell.length_a   1.000
_cell.length_b   1.000
_cell.length_c   1.000
_cell.angle_alpha   90.00
_cell.angle_beta   90.00
_cell.angle_gamma   90.00
#
_symmetry.space_group_name_H-M   'P 1'
#
loop_
_entity.id
_entity.type
_entity.pdbx_description
1 polymer ?
#
loop_
_entity_poly.entity_id
_entity_poly.type
_entity_poly.pdbx_seq_one_letter_code
_entity_poly.pdbx_strand_id
1 'polypeptide(L)'
;MSGDKETVVTKIAQVSSTMSGQPLTLPPGEIDLIASDFLIPPDQTLPVHRHPYPRYAYVLSGRLAVTNLVTNETKFFGKGEIAVESLNQ
;
A
#
# COMPACT_ATOMS: atom_id res chain seq x y z
N MET A 1 -22.40 34.76 -0.44
CA MET A 1 -22.90 33.53 -1.08
C MET A 1 -22.01 32.40 -0.62
N SER A 2 -22.44 31.61 0.36
CA SER A 2 -21.72 30.42 0.80
C SER A 2 -22.08 29.32 -0.20
N GLY A 3 -21.18 29.01 -1.14
CA GLY A 3 -21.38 27.87 -2.01
C GLY A 3 -21.26 26.60 -1.19
N ASP A 4 -22.34 25.84 -1.08
CA ASP A 4 -22.30 24.50 -0.48
C ASP A 4 -21.24 23.68 -1.21
N LYS A 5 -20.17 23.32 -0.50
CA LYS A 5 -19.21 22.35 -1.00
C LYS A 5 -19.86 20.99 -0.86
N GLU A 6 -20.35 20.46 -1.97
CA GLU A 6 -20.83 19.08 -2.02
C GLU A 6 -19.70 18.12 -1.60
N THR A 7 -20.08 17.09 -0.84
CA THR A 7 -19.16 16.03 -0.47
C THR A 7 -18.91 15.13 -1.67
N VAL A 8 -17.67 15.06 -2.14
CA VAL A 8 -17.26 14.17 -3.23
C VAL A 8 -16.51 12.97 -2.65
N VAL A 9 -16.95 11.77 -2.99
CA VAL A 9 -16.27 10.52 -2.62
C VAL A 9 -15.56 9.95 -3.85
N THR A 10 -14.23 9.93 -3.82
CA THR A 10 -13.42 9.32 -4.88
C THR A 10 -12.94 7.94 -4.42
N LYS A 11 -13.36 6.89 -5.12
CA LYS A 11 -12.83 5.54 -4.88
C LYS A 11 -11.38 5.47 -5.34
N ILE A 12 -10.47 5.19 -4.41
CA ILE A 12 -9.03 5.08 -4.69
C ILE A 12 -8.70 3.72 -5.35
N ALA A 13 -9.20 2.62 -4.78
CA ALA A 13 -9.01 1.29 -5.32
C ALA A 13 -10.09 0.32 -4.83
N GLN A 14 -10.24 -0.80 -5.55
CA GLN A 14 -11.03 -1.95 -5.12
C GLN A 14 -10.32 -3.21 -5.63
N VAL A 15 -9.73 -3.96 -4.72
CA VAL A 15 -8.88 -5.12 -5.03
C VAL A 15 -9.15 -6.24 -4.02
N SER A 16 -8.92 -7.49 -4.44
CA SER A 16 -9.13 -8.70 -3.62
C SER A 16 -7.86 -9.52 -3.43
N SER A 17 -6.71 -9.01 -3.89
CA SER A 17 -5.42 -9.68 -3.82
C SER A 17 -4.26 -8.70 -3.58
N THR A 18 -3.13 -9.22 -3.10
CA THR A 18 -1.86 -8.51 -3.01
C THR A 18 -1.31 -8.19 -4.40
N MET A 19 -0.29 -7.35 -4.44
CA MET A 19 0.43 -7.04 -5.67
C MET A 19 1.07 -8.28 -6.31
N SER A 20 1.33 -9.36 -5.56
CA SER A 20 1.79 -10.65 -6.11
C SER A 20 0.67 -11.66 -6.34
N GLY A 21 -0.60 -11.26 -6.19
CA GLY A 21 -1.78 -12.08 -6.51
C GLY A 21 -2.28 -12.98 -5.37
N GLN A 22 -1.71 -12.89 -4.18
CA GLN A 22 -2.19 -13.66 -3.02
C GLN A 22 -3.55 -13.10 -2.56
N PRO A 23 -4.55 -13.94 -2.24
CA PRO A 23 -5.87 -13.45 -1.81
C PRO A 23 -5.77 -12.70 -0.47
N LEU A 24 -6.56 -11.63 -0.33
CA LEU A 24 -6.68 -10.92 0.94
C LEU A 24 -7.64 -11.66 1.88
N THR A 25 -7.16 -11.99 3.07
CA THR A 25 -7.96 -12.62 4.14
C THR A 25 -7.75 -11.86 5.45
N LEU A 26 -8.74 -11.92 6.34
CA LEU A 26 -8.59 -11.40 7.69
C LEU A 26 -7.80 -12.41 8.55
N PRO A 27 -6.88 -11.94 9.42
CA PRO A 27 -6.28 -12.78 10.45
C PRO A 27 -7.37 -13.35 11.36
N PRO A 28 -7.21 -14.58 11.88
CA PRO A 28 -8.11 -15.11 12.90
C PRO A 28 -7.87 -14.39 14.24
N GLY A 29 -8.95 -14.16 15.00
CA GLY A 29 -8.88 -13.60 16.36
C GLY A 29 -8.98 -12.07 16.42
N GLU A 30 -8.52 -11.50 17.54
CA GLU A 30 -8.46 -10.05 17.76
C GLU A 30 -7.37 -9.42 16.88
N ILE A 31 -7.58 -8.15 16.50
CA ILE A 31 -6.65 -7.42 15.62
C ILE A 31 -6.17 -6.12 16.29
N ASP A 32 -4.91 -5.79 16.03
CA ASP A 32 -4.36 -4.46 16.27
C ASP A 32 -4.30 -3.68 14.96
N LEU A 33 -4.80 -2.45 14.97
CA LEU A 33 -4.65 -1.51 13.85
C LEU A 33 -3.42 -0.64 14.07
N ILE A 34 -2.46 -0.72 13.15
CA ILE A 34 -1.26 0.12 13.15
C ILE A 34 -1.29 0.99 11.89
N ALA A 35 -1.17 2.31 12.09
CA ALA A 35 -1.04 3.28 11.02
C ALA A 35 0.20 4.13 11.25
N SER A 36 1.00 4.30 10.19
CA SER A 36 2.28 5.00 10.24
C SER A 36 2.43 5.91 9.04
N ASP A 37 3.01 7.09 9.25
CA ASP A 37 3.43 7.98 8.17
C ASP A 37 4.93 7.76 7.87
N PHE A 38 5.26 7.57 6.60
CA PHE A 38 6.60 7.28 6.15
C PHE A 38 7.12 8.42 5.29
N LEU A 39 8.15 9.11 5.77
CA LEU A 39 8.97 9.99 4.94
C LEU A 39 10.20 9.23 4.45
N ILE A 40 10.23 8.90 3.16
CA ILE A 40 11.37 8.24 2.51
C ILE A 40 12.10 9.32 1.69
N PRO A 41 13.35 9.68 2.03
CA PRO A 41 14.14 10.62 1.24
C PRO A 41 14.34 10.15 -0.20
N PRO A 42 14.62 11.05 -1.16
CA PRO A 42 15.03 10.66 -2.50
C PRO A 42 16.20 9.68 -2.49
N ASP A 43 16.16 8.72 -3.42
CA ASP A 43 17.19 7.69 -3.62
C ASP A 43 17.43 6.75 -2.43
N GLN A 44 16.62 6.82 -1.36
CA GLN A 44 16.68 5.87 -0.26
C GLN A 44 15.96 4.56 -0.57
N THR A 45 16.49 3.48 -0.02
CA THR A 45 15.94 2.13 -0.07
C THR A 45 15.65 1.65 1.34
N LEU A 46 14.43 1.18 1.57
CA LEU A 46 14.11 0.49 2.81
C LEU A 46 14.82 -0.88 2.83
N PRO A 47 15.35 -1.33 3.99
CA PRO A 47 15.89 -2.68 4.09
C PRO A 47 14.86 -3.73 3.68
N VAL A 48 15.33 -4.81 3.06
CA VAL A 48 14.49 -5.95 2.68
C VAL A 48 13.77 -6.49 3.91
N HIS A 49 12.46 -6.70 3.80
CA HIS A 49 11.62 -7.19 4.87
C HIS A 49 10.46 -8.02 4.31
N ARG A 50 9.78 -8.75 5.20
CA ARG A 50 8.61 -9.59 4.88
C ARG A 50 7.44 -9.21 5.76
N HIS A 51 6.23 -9.53 5.32
CA HIS A 51 5.02 -9.30 6.08
C HIS A 51 4.22 -10.59 6.31
N PRO A 52 3.93 -10.96 7.57
CA PRO A 52 3.04 -12.07 7.87
C PRO A 52 1.56 -11.76 7.60
N TYR A 53 1.21 -10.47 7.47
CA TYR A 53 -0.15 -9.98 7.21
C TYR A 53 -0.13 -8.87 6.14
N PRO A 54 -1.21 -8.64 5.38
CA PRO A 54 -1.21 -7.63 4.33
C PRO A 54 -0.96 -6.23 4.90
N ARG A 55 -0.11 -5.45 4.23
CA ARG A 55 0.02 -4.01 4.46
C ARG A 55 -0.53 -3.23 3.27
N TYR A 56 -1.08 -2.06 3.55
CA TYR A 56 -1.70 -1.19 2.57
C TYR A 56 -0.98 0.16 2.61
N ALA A 57 -0.09 0.40 1.64
CA ALA A 57 0.65 1.65 1.56
C ALA A 57 -0.02 2.57 0.54
N TYR A 58 -0.56 3.70 1.00
CA TYR A 58 -1.11 4.74 0.15
C TYR A 58 -0.05 5.83 -0.09
N VAL A 59 0.25 6.12 -1.35
CA VAL A 59 1.30 7.09 -1.69
C VAL A 59 0.72 8.50 -1.64
N LEU A 60 1.09 9.26 -0.61
CA LEU A 60 0.67 10.66 -0.44
C LEU A 60 1.35 11.59 -1.47
N SER A 61 2.62 11.34 -1.79
CA SER A 61 3.40 12.11 -2.76
C SER A 61 4.62 11.31 -3.23
N GLY A 62 5.24 11.73 -4.34
CA GLY A 62 6.43 11.09 -4.89
C GLY A 62 6.12 9.82 -5.71
N ARG A 63 7.13 8.97 -5.86
CA ARG A 63 7.06 7.69 -6.59
C ARG A 63 7.86 6.63 -5.84
N LEU A 64 7.24 5.48 -5.61
CA LEU A 64 7.83 4.33 -4.93
C LEU A 64 8.03 3.19 -5.94
N ALA A 65 9.19 2.54 -5.89
CA ALA A 65 9.42 1.27 -6.55
C ALA A 65 9.40 0.16 -5.49
N VAL A 66 8.61 -0.89 -5.72
CA VAL A 66 8.52 -2.06 -4.85
C VAL A 66 8.97 -3.27 -5.65
N THR A 67 10.09 -3.86 -5.26
CA THR A 67 10.66 -5.05 -5.90
C THR A 67 10.39 -6.28 -5.05
N ASN A 68 9.74 -7.27 -5.65
CA ASN A 68 9.58 -8.59 -5.05
C ASN A 68 10.79 -9.45 -5.44
N LEU A 69 11.66 -9.74 -4.47
CA LEU A 69 12.92 -10.45 -4.75
C LEU A 69 12.73 -11.95 -5.07
N VAL A 70 11.57 -12.53 -4.78
CA VAL A 70 11.26 -13.93 -5.12
C VAL A 70 10.91 -14.06 -6.61
N THR A 71 10.10 -13.14 -7.12
CA THR A 71 9.65 -13.12 -8.52
C THR A 71 10.54 -12.29 -9.43
N ASN A 72 11.39 -11.44 -8.84
CA ASN A 72 12.18 -10.40 -9.49
C ASN A 72 11.33 -9.32 -10.21
N GLU A 73 10.03 -9.25 -9.90
CA GLU A 73 9.14 -8.24 -10.45
C GLU A 73 9.27 -6.92 -9.67
N THR A 74 9.28 -5.80 -10.39
CA THR A 74 9.22 -4.46 -9.80
C THR A 74 7.94 -3.76 -10.23
N LYS A 75 7.22 -3.21 -9.25
CA LYS A 75 6.02 -2.41 -9.45
C LYS A 75 6.27 -0.99 -8.99
N PHE A 76 5.67 -0.02 -9.68
CA PHE A 76 5.81 1.39 -9.38
C PHE A 76 4.47 1.94 -8.92
N PHE A 77 4.51 2.77 -7.87
CA PHE A 77 3.35 3.42 -7.29
C PHE A 77 3.63 4.92 -7.17
N GLY A 78 2.72 5.75 -7.70
CA GLY A 78 2.75 7.20 -7.61
C GLY A 78 1.66 7.74 -6.70
N LYS A 79 1.62 9.07 -6.56
CA LYS A 79 0.60 9.77 -5.76
C LYS A 79 -0.82 9.27 -6.05
N GLY A 80 -1.55 8.93 -4.99
CA GLY A 80 -2.93 8.48 -5.08
C GLY A 80 -3.10 6.99 -5.33
N GLU A 81 -2.02 6.26 -5.54
CA GLU A 81 -2.05 4.81 -5.73
C GLU A 81 -1.83 4.09 -4.40
N ILE A 82 -2.36 2.86 -4.31
CA ILE A 82 -2.22 1.97 -3.17
C ILE A 82 -1.40 0.75 -3.56
N ALA A 83 -0.35 0.49 -2.79
CA ALA A 83 0.41 -0.75 -2.83
C ALA A 83 -0.17 -1.72 -1.80
N VAL A 84 -0.75 -2.82 -2.28
CA VAL A 84 -1.18 -3.94 -1.42
C VAL A 84 -0.05 -4.94 -1.33
N GLU A 85 0.67 -4.93 -0.21
CA GLU A 85 1.94 -5.62 -0.08
C GLU A 85 1.83 -7.14 -0.05
N SER A 86 2.89 -7.79 -0.56
CA SER A 86 2.96 -9.25 -0.67
C SER A 86 3.15 -9.92 0.68
N LEU A 87 2.57 -11.09 0.88
CA LEU A 87 2.72 -11.88 2.10
C LEU A 87 3.97 -12.75 2.02
N ASN A 88 4.81 -12.67 3.04
CA ASN A 88 5.96 -13.55 3.28
C ASN A 88 6.94 -13.70 2.10
N GLN A 89 7.01 -12.74 1.17
CA GLN A 89 7.88 -12.75 -0.01
C GLN A 89 9.02 -11.73 0.12
#